data_AF-A0A7J6DFQ6-F1
#
_entry.id   AF-A0A7J6DFQ6-F1
#
_cell.length_a   1.000
_cell.length_b   1.000
_cell.length_c   1.000
_cell.angle_alpha   90.00
_cell.angle_beta   90.00
_cell.angle_gamma   90.00
#
_symmetry.space_group_name_H-M   'P 1'
#
loop_
_entity.id
_entity.type
_entity.pdbx_description
1 polymer ?
#
loop_
_entity_poly.entity_id
_entity_poly.type
_entity_poly.pdbx_seq_one_letter_code
_entity_poly.pdbx_strand_id
1 'polypeptide(L)'
;MKPFSQSGITVEIKNPQGITVSSDNMFLVKGMKSGRYTIPEIASPGIWKVVTRFSNTPQKTFTADFEVKEYYARCKKFYHPERTDGALYKLCKGDLCLCAEENCSFQKKNRVRDEERLNRACESGVDYVYKVTVDSDIYDMKVEQVLRKGTDEEVEGKVRPFLARPSCREYLGLVNGKSYLIMGKSVDLPMLGGSQQYIFGQQTWVEYWPTREESQTLEHRKRYIGIIELMNSLFRHGCAV
;
A
#
# COMPACT_ATOMS: atom_id res chain seq x y z
N MET A 1 -5.92 29.40 47.22
CA MET A 1 -4.60 29.28 46.57
C MET A 1 -4.55 30.28 45.41
N LYS A 2 -3.69 31.31 45.46
CA LYS A 2 -3.45 32.17 44.29
C LYS A 2 -2.41 31.46 43.41
N PRO A 3 -2.66 31.22 42.11
CA PRO A 3 -1.65 30.62 41.24
C PRO A 3 -0.45 31.57 41.17
N PHE A 4 0.75 31.06 41.44
CA PHE A 4 2.01 31.79 41.27
C PHE A 4 2.12 32.21 39.80
N SER A 5 1.87 33.49 39.51
CA SER A 5 1.65 33.99 38.15
C SER A 5 2.94 34.22 37.35
N GLN A 6 4.07 33.64 37.74
CA GLN A 6 5.38 33.85 37.08
C GLN A 6 6.29 32.61 37.07
N SER A 7 5.81 31.43 37.49
CA SER A 7 6.64 30.22 37.45
C SER A 7 6.75 29.71 36.02
N GLY A 8 7.96 29.73 35.46
CA GLY A 8 8.26 29.08 34.19
C GLY A 8 7.98 27.57 34.27
N ILE A 9 7.53 26.99 33.17
CA ILE A 9 7.37 25.56 32.97
C ILE A 9 8.20 25.18 31.77
N THR A 10 9.05 24.18 31.93
CA THR A 10 9.74 23.54 30.81
C THR A 10 8.90 22.36 30.34
N VAL A 11 8.62 22.30 29.06
CA VAL A 11 7.93 21.19 28.38
C VAL A 11 8.95 20.51 27.48
N GLU A 12 9.20 19.24 27.73
CA GLU A 12 10.08 18.38 26.92
C GLU A 12 9.26 17.31 26.22
N ILE A 13 9.64 17.00 24.98
CA ILE A 13 9.07 15.87 24.24
C ILE A 13 10.16 14.85 24.02
N LYS A 14 9.90 13.62 24.46
CA LYS A 14 10.84 12.50 24.37
C LYS A 14 10.34 11.44 23.42
N ASN A 15 11.26 10.94 22.58
CA ASN A 15 11.01 9.82 21.71
C ASN A 15 10.98 8.48 22.51
N PRO A 16 10.66 7.34 21.88
CA PRO A 16 10.57 6.04 22.54
C PRO A 16 11.90 5.59 23.15
N GLN A 17 13.03 6.08 22.64
CA GLN A 17 14.37 5.85 23.18
C GLN A 17 14.70 6.73 24.39
N GLY A 18 13.79 7.62 24.82
CA GLY A 18 13.98 8.52 25.95
C GLY A 18 14.78 9.79 25.64
N ILE A 19 15.08 10.05 24.36
CA ILE A 19 15.84 11.22 23.90
C ILE A 19 14.90 12.42 23.81
N THR A 20 15.28 13.54 24.41
CA THR A 20 14.55 14.82 24.27
C THR A 20 14.76 15.37 22.88
N VAL A 21 13.68 15.44 22.09
CA VAL A 21 13.70 15.97 20.71
C VAL A 21 13.19 17.41 20.61
N SER A 22 12.54 17.91 21.66
CA SER A 22 12.07 19.28 21.76
C SER A 22 12.00 19.70 23.22
N SER A 23 12.33 20.96 23.49
CA SER A 23 12.31 21.55 24.83
C SER A 23 11.94 23.02 24.73
N ASP A 24 10.79 23.39 25.29
CA ASP A 24 10.31 24.77 25.33
C ASP A 24 10.13 25.26 26.76
N ASN A 25 10.46 26.52 27.01
CA ASN A 25 10.16 27.21 28.27
C ASN A 25 8.94 28.12 28.10
N MET A 26 7.96 27.97 28.97
CA MET A 26 6.69 28.67 28.88
C MET A 26 6.28 29.29 30.22
N PHE A 27 5.69 30.48 30.15
CA PHE A 27 5.06 31.13 31.31
C PHE A 27 3.54 31.00 31.18
N LEU A 28 2.87 30.60 32.28
CA LEU A 28 1.43 30.45 32.31
C LEU A 28 0.74 31.82 32.43
N VAL A 29 -0.08 32.17 31.43
CA VAL A 29 -0.99 33.30 31.51
C VAL A 29 -2.36 32.75 31.89
N LYS A 30 -2.89 33.11 33.07
CA LYS A 30 -4.18 32.61 33.62
C LYS A 30 -4.26 31.10 33.91
N GLY A 31 -3.13 30.42 34.13
CA GLY A 31 -3.08 29.06 34.70
C GLY A 31 -3.19 27.89 33.71
N MET A 32 -3.44 28.13 32.42
CA MET A 32 -3.42 27.11 31.37
C MET A 32 -2.85 27.70 30.07
N LYS A 33 -2.04 26.93 29.35
CA LYS A 33 -1.51 27.31 28.02
C LYS A 33 -1.59 26.12 27.08
N SER A 34 -2.22 26.32 25.92
CA SER A 34 -2.28 25.33 24.84
C SER A 34 -1.22 25.63 23.78
N GLY A 35 -0.64 24.60 23.17
CA GLY A 35 0.33 24.72 22.09
C GLY A 35 0.11 23.65 21.02
N ARG A 36 0.90 23.73 19.95
CA ARG A 36 0.99 22.69 18.92
C ARG A 36 2.44 22.23 18.87
N TYR A 37 2.64 20.93 18.68
CA TYR A 37 3.94 20.34 18.42
C TYR A 37 3.87 19.56 17.11
N THR A 38 4.87 19.77 16.24
CA THR A 38 5.01 19.04 14.99
C THR A 38 6.03 17.93 15.18
N ILE A 39 5.61 16.69 14.97
CA ILE A 39 6.52 15.54 14.99
C ILE A 39 7.45 15.63 13.77
N PRO A 40 8.78 15.45 13.93
CA PRO A 40 9.73 15.46 12.82
C PRO A 40 9.39 14.44 11.73
N GLU A 41 9.75 14.74 10.48
CA GLU A 41 9.48 13.84 9.34
C GLU A 41 10.20 12.48 9.46
N ILE A 42 11.35 12.46 10.15
CA ILE A 42 12.08 11.24 10.51
C ILE A 42 11.87 11.00 12.01
N ALA A 43 10.78 10.33 12.37
CA ALA A 43 10.42 10.01 13.75
C ALA A 43 10.21 8.50 13.92
N SER A 44 10.75 7.93 15.00
CA SER A 44 10.54 6.53 15.36
C SER A 44 9.10 6.30 15.83
N PRO A 45 8.38 5.30 15.27
CA PRO A 45 7.10 4.87 15.81
C PRO A 45 7.24 4.36 17.25
N GLY A 46 6.19 4.50 18.06
CA GLY A 46 6.13 4.00 19.42
C GLY A 46 5.48 4.97 20.39
N ILE A 47 5.67 4.72 21.69
CA ILE A 47 5.17 5.57 22.77
C ILE A 47 6.16 6.70 23.05
N TRP A 48 5.68 7.91 22.84
CA TRP A 48 6.39 9.16 23.12
C TRP A 48 5.86 9.78 24.41
N LYS A 49 6.63 10.70 24.99
CA LYS A 49 6.31 11.30 26.28
C LYS A 49 6.38 12.81 26.23
N VAL A 50 5.37 13.47 26.78
CA VAL A 50 5.42 14.88 27.15
C VAL A 50 5.80 14.96 28.62
N VAL A 51 6.97 15.52 28.93
CA VAL A 51 7.49 15.68 30.28
C VAL A 51 7.49 17.16 30.63
N THR A 52 6.81 17.53 31.69
CA THR A 52 6.72 18.93 32.14
C THR A 52 7.34 19.09 33.52
N ARG A 53 8.03 20.20 33.74
CA ARG A 53 8.67 20.54 35.03
C ARG A 53 8.55 22.03 35.30
N PHE A 54 8.30 22.39 36.56
CA PHE A 54 8.34 23.79 36.96
C PHE A 54 9.80 24.23 37.11
N SER A 55 10.15 25.41 36.58
CA SER A 55 11.50 25.95 36.62
C SER A 55 12.01 26.18 38.05
N ASN A 56 11.12 26.49 38.99
CA ASN A 56 11.44 26.68 40.41
C ASN A 56 11.50 25.37 41.21
N THR A 57 10.86 24.29 40.75
CA THR A 57 10.91 22.97 41.38
C THR A 57 11.17 21.88 40.32
N PRO A 58 12.37 21.85 39.72
CA PRO A 58 12.67 20.97 38.59
C PRO A 58 12.63 19.47 38.95
N GLN A 59 12.69 19.16 40.25
CA GLN A 59 12.58 17.81 40.81
C GLN A 59 11.17 17.21 40.65
N LYS A 60 10.13 18.04 40.52
CA LYS A 60 8.75 17.59 40.30
C LYS A 60 8.45 17.60 38.81
N THR A 61 8.36 16.40 38.24
CA THR A 61 8.02 16.19 36.83
C THR A 61 6.62 15.58 36.71
N PHE A 62 5.91 15.97 35.65
CA PHE A 62 4.64 15.37 35.26
C PHE A 62 4.77 14.85 33.83
N THR A 63 4.31 13.62 33.60
CA THR A 63 4.48 12.93 32.32
C THR A 63 3.14 12.48 31.76
N ALA A 64 2.94 12.68 30.47
CA ALA A 64 1.83 12.10 29.71
C ALA A 64 2.36 11.38 28.48
N ASP A 65 1.83 10.19 28.21
CA ASP A 65 2.22 9.37 27.08
C ASP A 65 1.32 9.65 25.86
N PHE A 66 1.89 9.62 24.66
CA PHE A 66 1.15 9.66 23.40
C PHE A 66 1.78 8.70 22.38
N GLU A 67 0.96 8.13 21.52
CA GLU A 67 1.42 7.13 20.55
C GLU A 67 1.68 7.79 19.18
N VAL A 68 2.87 7.57 18.64
CA VAL A 68 3.25 7.96 17.27
C VAL A 68 3.29 6.69 16.42
N LYS A 69 2.49 6.66 15.36
CA LYS A 69 2.45 5.53 14.41
C LYS A 69 3.04 5.94 13.08
N GLU A 70 3.60 4.97 12.37
CA GLU A 70 3.91 5.12 10.96
C GLU A 70 2.59 5.33 10.19
N TYR A 71 2.39 6.56 9.71
CA TYR A 71 1.25 6.89 8.85
C TYR A 71 1.70 6.81 7.40
N TYR A 72 1.49 5.64 6.78
CA TYR A 72 1.68 5.45 5.34
C TYR A 72 0.56 6.18 4.56
N ALA A 73 0.60 7.51 4.53
CA ALA A 73 -0.23 8.30 3.64
C ALA A 73 0.58 8.82 2.46
N ARG A 74 0.42 8.17 1.30
CA ARG A 74 1.00 8.61 0.03
C ARG A 74 0.41 9.91 -0.51
N CYS A 75 -0.69 10.43 0.03
CA CYS A 75 -1.34 11.65 -0.47
C CYS A 75 -1.50 12.73 0.61
N LYS A 76 -0.64 13.75 0.55
CA LYS A 76 -0.62 14.91 1.48
C LYS A 76 -1.65 16.01 1.11
N LYS A 77 -2.35 15.90 -0.04
CA LYS A 77 -3.35 16.89 -0.50
C LYS A 77 -4.48 16.20 -1.25
N PHE A 78 -5.72 16.32 -0.77
CA PHE A 78 -6.90 15.66 -1.35
C PHE A 78 -7.49 16.35 -2.59
N TYR A 79 -6.76 17.30 -3.19
CA TYR A 79 -7.25 18.06 -4.34
C TYR A 79 -6.35 17.89 -5.58
N HIS A 80 -6.91 17.47 -6.70
CA HIS A 80 -6.28 17.49 -8.03
C HIS A 80 -6.80 18.72 -8.81
N PRO A 81 -5.94 19.67 -9.23
CA PRO A 81 -6.37 20.96 -9.83
C PRO A 81 -7.22 20.82 -11.10
N GLU A 82 -7.09 19.70 -11.81
CA GLU A 82 -7.75 19.46 -13.10
C GLU A 82 -9.09 18.71 -13.01
N ARG A 83 -9.54 18.33 -11.81
CA ARG A 83 -10.82 17.61 -11.62
C ARG A 83 -11.94 18.53 -11.20
N THR A 84 -13.13 18.31 -11.75
CA THR A 84 -14.37 19.06 -11.44
C THR A 84 -14.80 18.96 -9.97
N ASP A 85 -14.56 17.82 -9.31
CA ASP A 85 -14.85 17.60 -7.89
C ASP A 85 -13.63 17.83 -6.98
N GLY A 86 -12.45 18.04 -7.55
CA GLY A 86 -11.17 18.16 -6.87
C GLY A 86 -10.70 16.87 -6.17
N ALA A 87 -11.58 15.95 -5.77
CA ALA A 87 -11.21 14.83 -4.91
C ALA A 87 -10.25 13.82 -5.56
N LEU A 88 -9.18 13.45 -4.85
CA LEU A 88 -8.34 12.31 -5.24
C LEU A 88 -9.11 10.99 -5.20
N TYR A 89 -8.77 10.06 -6.10
CA TYR A 89 -9.29 8.70 -6.07
C TYR A 89 -8.80 7.96 -4.84
N LYS A 90 -9.75 7.33 -4.15
CA LYS A 90 -9.52 6.50 -2.98
C LYS A 90 -10.02 5.08 -3.23
N LEU A 91 -9.27 4.09 -2.75
CA LEU A 91 -9.68 2.69 -2.71
C LEU A 91 -9.92 2.34 -1.25
N CYS A 92 -11.15 2.00 -0.89
CA CYS A 92 -11.55 1.83 0.51
C CYS A 92 -12.03 0.42 0.79
N LYS A 93 -11.69 -0.08 1.98
CA LYS A 93 -12.28 -1.27 2.60
C LYS A 93 -12.86 -0.88 3.96
N GLY A 94 -14.18 -0.76 4.04
CA GLY A 94 -14.83 -0.08 5.17
C GLY A 94 -14.36 1.38 5.25
N ASP A 95 -13.97 1.82 6.44
CA ASP A 95 -13.48 3.19 6.69
C ASP A 95 -12.00 3.40 6.33
N LEU A 96 -11.28 2.31 6.01
CA LEU A 96 -9.86 2.37 5.71
C LEU A 96 -9.64 2.56 4.21
N CYS A 97 -9.10 3.72 3.82
CA CYS A 97 -8.89 4.10 2.44
C CYS A 97 -7.42 4.30 2.08
N LEU A 98 -7.06 3.91 0.87
CA LEU A 98 -5.77 4.18 0.23
C LEU A 98 -5.94 5.19 -0.89
N CYS A 99 -4.91 6.00 -1.10
CA CYS A 99 -4.85 6.88 -2.25
C CYS A 99 -4.47 6.08 -3.50
N ALA A 100 -5.18 6.33 -4.60
CA ALA A 100 -4.90 5.71 -5.89
C ALA A 100 -4.69 6.81 -6.94
N GLU A 101 -3.57 7.51 -6.92
CA GLU A 101 -3.25 8.58 -7.89
C GLU A 101 -2.14 8.19 -8.88
N GLU A 102 -1.76 6.91 -8.93
CA GLU A 102 -0.70 6.42 -9.82
C GLU A 102 -1.18 6.36 -11.29
N ASN A 103 -0.41 5.88 -12.26
CA ASN A 103 -0.96 5.65 -13.60
C ASN A 103 -1.77 4.34 -13.67
N CYS A 104 -2.67 4.19 -14.64
CA CYS A 104 -3.41 2.93 -14.84
C CYS A 104 -2.48 1.82 -15.30
N SER A 105 -2.75 0.57 -14.88
CA SER A 105 -2.23 -0.61 -15.58
C SER A 105 -3.08 -0.88 -16.82
N PHE A 106 -2.43 -1.41 -17.87
CA PHE A 106 -3.07 -1.70 -19.15
C PHE A 106 -2.90 -3.17 -19.48
N GLN A 107 -3.95 -3.79 -20.01
CA GLN A 107 -3.86 -5.16 -20.49
C GLN A 107 -2.91 -5.25 -21.71
N LYS A 108 -1.96 -6.18 -21.64
CA LYS A 108 -1.05 -6.51 -22.74
C LYS A 108 -1.79 -7.24 -23.85
N LYS A 109 -2.33 -6.47 -24.81
CA LYS A 109 -3.00 -7.02 -26.01
C LYS A 109 -2.04 -7.28 -27.18
N ASN A 110 -0.91 -6.58 -27.21
CA ASN A 110 0.10 -6.72 -28.26
C ASN A 110 0.98 -7.97 -28.09
N ARG A 111 1.84 -8.23 -29.07
CA ARG A 111 2.83 -9.32 -29.00
C ARG A 111 3.86 -9.04 -27.91
N VAL A 112 3.93 -9.94 -26.93
CA VAL A 112 4.92 -9.94 -25.84
C VAL A 112 5.96 -11.01 -26.12
N ARG A 113 7.24 -10.74 -25.81
CA ARG A 113 8.35 -11.70 -25.91
C ARG A 113 8.45 -12.54 -24.63
N ASP A 114 8.87 -13.79 -24.75
CA ASP A 114 8.90 -14.71 -23.61
C ASP A 114 9.92 -14.28 -22.54
N GLU A 115 11.06 -13.74 -22.96
CA GLU A 115 12.05 -13.10 -22.09
C GLU A 115 11.46 -11.91 -21.31
N GLU A 116 10.56 -11.12 -21.91
CA GLU A 116 9.92 -9.99 -21.22
C GLU A 116 9.07 -10.47 -20.05
N ARG A 117 8.34 -11.58 -20.22
CA ARG A 117 7.52 -12.16 -19.15
C ARG A 117 8.39 -12.67 -18.01
N LEU A 118 9.49 -13.37 -18.32
CA LEU A 118 10.39 -13.91 -17.30
C LEU A 118 11.12 -12.80 -16.54
N ASN A 119 11.68 -11.83 -17.26
CA ASN A 119 12.35 -10.68 -16.66
C ASN A 119 11.39 -9.89 -15.78
N ARG A 120 10.14 -9.71 -16.21
CA ARG A 120 9.12 -9.07 -15.40
C ARG A 120 8.79 -9.88 -14.15
N ALA A 121 8.53 -11.17 -14.30
CA ALA A 121 8.19 -12.06 -13.19
C ALA A 121 9.29 -12.10 -12.11
N CYS A 122 10.55 -11.92 -12.52
CA CYS A 122 11.72 -11.93 -11.65
C CYS A 122 12.26 -10.54 -11.30
N GLU A 123 11.59 -9.47 -11.72
CA GLU A 123 12.00 -8.11 -11.39
C GLU A 123 11.95 -7.87 -9.88
N SER A 124 12.91 -7.11 -9.35
CA SER A 124 12.91 -6.70 -7.96
C SER A 124 11.62 -5.95 -7.59
N GLY A 125 11.05 -6.34 -6.45
CA GLY A 125 9.79 -5.81 -5.93
C GLY A 125 8.53 -6.47 -6.51
N VAL A 126 8.62 -7.33 -7.54
CA VAL A 126 7.51 -8.21 -7.91
C VAL A 126 7.34 -9.25 -6.81
N ASP A 127 6.14 -9.27 -6.23
CA ASP A 127 5.81 -10.06 -5.05
C ASP A 127 5.16 -11.38 -5.45
N TYR A 128 4.19 -11.31 -6.37
CA TYR A 128 3.41 -12.48 -6.77
C TYR A 128 3.26 -12.60 -8.28
N VAL A 129 3.10 -13.84 -8.74
CA VAL A 129 2.78 -14.19 -10.14
C VAL A 129 1.70 -15.27 -10.12
N TYR A 130 0.49 -14.91 -10.55
CA TYR A 130 -0.69 -15.76 -10.46
C TYR A 130 -1.40 -15.92 -11.80
N LYS A 131 -2.01 -17.09 -12.00
CA LYS A 131 -3.13 -17.25 -12.92
C LYS A 131 -4.41 -17.01 -12.13
N VAL A 132 -5.22 -16.05 -12.56
CA VAL A 132 -6.49 -15.71 -11.91
C VAL A 132 -7.64 -15.78 -12.90
N THR A 133 -8.83 -16.12 -12.42
CA THR A 133 -10.07 -16.11 -13.21
C THR A 133 -11.03 -15.09 -12.59
N VAL A 134 -11.63 -14.26 -13.45
CA VAL A 134 -12.61 -13.26 -13.02
C VAL A 134 -13.92 -13.97 -12.69
N ASP A 135 -14.42 -13.79 -11.47
CA ASP A 135 -15.65 -14.42 -10.98
C ASP A 135 -16.87 -13.47 -11.05
N SER A 136 -16.67 -12.17 -10.83
CA SER A 136 -17.73 -11.16 -10.76
C SER A 136 -17.26 -9.75 -11.19
N ASP A 137 -18.22 -8.84 -11.42
CA ASP A 137 -18.03 -7.47 -11.92
C ASP A 137 -17.31 -6.52 -10.93
N ILE A 138 -17.12 -6.94 -9.68
CA ILE A 138 -16.37 -6.20 -8.64
C ILE A 138 -14.91 -6.72 -8.50
N TYR A 139 -14.36 -7.34 -9.55
CA TYR A 139 -12.99 -7.88 -9.58
C TYR A 139 -12.67 -8.81 -8.40
N ASP A 140 -13.67 -9.57 -7.99
CA ASP A 140 -13.43 -10.78 -7.25
C ASP A 140 -12.78 -11.78 -8.20
N MET A 141 -11.53 -12.13 -7.90
CA MET A 141 -10.71 -12.99 -8.73
C MET A 141 -10.38 -14.26 -7.97
N LYS A 142 -10.65 -15.41 -8.59
CA LYS A 142 -10.21 -16.69 -8.07
C LYS A 142 -8.77 -16.92 -8.49
N VAL A 143 -7.87 -17.09 -7.52
CA VAL A 143 -6.48 -17.49 -7.79
C VAL A 143 -6.49 -18.97 -8.17
N GLU A 144 -6.44 -19.27 -9.46
CA GLU A 144 -6.46 -20.67 -9.92
C GLU A 144 -5.12 -21.36 -9.73
N GLN A 145 -4.03 -20.63 -9.97
CA GLN A 145 -2.69 -21.19 -9.90
C GLN A 145 -1.67 -20.18 -9.41
N VAL A 146 -0.84 -20.60 -8.45
CA VAL A 146 0.27 -19.80 -7.93
C VAL A 146 1.57 -20.18 -8.65
N LEU A 147 2.05 -19.32 -9.54
CA LEU A 147 3.32 -19.54 -10.27
C LEU A 147 4.52 -19.07 -9.44
N ARG A 148 4.33 -18.02 -8.64
CA ARG A 148 5.31 -17.52 -7.65
C ARG A 148 4.58 -17.09 -6.40
N LYS A 149 4.98 -17.65 -5.26
CA LYS A 149 4.47 -17.27 -3.93
C LYS A 149 4.97 -15.87 -3.56
N GLY A 150 4.08 -15.07 -2.98
CA GLY A 150 4.37 -13.73 -2.48
C GLY A 150 4.02 -13.57 -1.01
N THR A 151 3.69 -12.35 -0.61
CA THR A 151 3.39 -11.98 0.79
C THR A 151 2.08 -12.58 1.31
N ASP A 152 1.04 -12.69 0.47
CA ASP A 152 -0.22 -13.37 0.85
C ASP A 152 -0.07 -14.88 0.62
N GLU A 153 -0.02 -15.64 1.70
CA GLU A 153 0.18 -17.09 1.69
C GLU A 153 -1.15 -17.85 1.52
N GLU A 154 -1.06 -19.10 1.04
CA GLU A 154 -2.21 -20.02 0.89
C GLU A 154 -3.38 -19.47 0.06
N VAL A 155 -3.10 -18.73 -1.01
CA VAL A 155 -4.14 -18.07 -1.81
C VAL A 155 -4.77 -18.95 -2.90
N GLU A 156 -4.12 -20.05 -3.28
CA GLU A 156 -4.57 -20.92 -4.38
C GLU A 156 -5.97 -21.50 -4.10
N GLY A 157 -6.84 -21.45 -5.11
CA GLY A 157 -8.24 -21.84 -5.04
C GLY A 157 -9.16 -20.82 -4.35
N LYS A 158 -8.62 -19.81 -3.66
CA LYS A 158 -9.40 -18.80 -2.93
C LYS A 158 -9.75 -17.62 -3.84
N VAL A 159 -10.85 -16.94 -3.52
CA VAL A 159 -11.23 -15.67 -4.14
C VAL A 159 -10.57 -14.52 -3.38
N ARG A 160 -10.05 -13.55 -4.14
CA ARG A 160 -9.43 -12.33 -3.63
C ARG A 160 -9.99 -11.12 -4.37
N PRO A 161 -10.34 -10.03 -3.67
CA PRO A 161 -10.76 -8.79 -4.31
C PRO A 161 -9.52 -8.06 -4.86
N PHE A 162 -9.56 -7.71 -6.14
CA PHE A 162 -8.57 -6.85 -6.78
C PHE A 162 -9.14 -5.45 -7.02
N LEU A 163 -8.52 -4.46 -6.42
CA LEU A 163 -9.00 -3.09 -6.46
C LEU A 163 -8.39 -2.36 -7.67
N ALA A 164 -9.27 -1.93 -8.58
CA ALA A 164 -8.92 -1.00 -9.64
C ALA A 164 -9.71 0.29 -9.49
N ARG A 165 -9.08 1.40 -9.88
CA ARG A 165 -9.79 2.66 -10.04
C ARG A 165 -10.88 2.55 -11.09
N PRO A 166 -12.07 3.13 -10.84
CA PRO A 166 -13.17 3.15 -11.81
C PRO A 166 -12.74 3.60 -13.22
N SER A 167 -11.95 4.67 -13.32
CA SER A 167 -11.46 5.19 -14.62
C SER A 167 -10.44 4.29 -15.31
N CYS A 168 -9.79 3.37 -14.61
CA CYS A 168 -8.82 2.45 -15.20
C CYS A 168 -9.45 1.12 -15.67
N ARG A 169 -10.70 0.86 -15.28
CA ARG A 169 -11.37 -0.43 -15.49
C ARG A 169 -11.45 -0.83 -16.96
N GLU A 170 -11.71 0.13 -17.84
CA GLU A 170 -11.78 -0.09 -19.29
C GLU A 170 -10.44 -0.57 -19.88
N TYR A 171 -9.32 -0.05 -19.38
CA TYR A 171 -7.98 -0.37 -19.87
C TYR A 171 -7.48 -1.75 -19.40
N LEU A 172 -8.00 -2.22 -18.27
CA LEU A 172 -7.75 -3.58 -17.79
C LEU A 172 -8.46 -4.62 -18.66
N GLY A 173 -9.59 -4.28 -19.30
CA GLY A 173 -10.27 -5.13 -20.27
C GLY A 173 -10.57 -6.55 -19.76
N LEU A 174 -10.84 -6.66 -18.46
CA LEU A 174 -11.11 -7.93 -17.78
C LEU A 174 -12.55 -8.35 -18.08
N VAL A 175 -12.73 -9.63 -18.39
CA VAL A 175 -14.03 -10.20 -18.79
C VAL A 175 -14.38 -11.32 -17.81
N ASN A 176 -15.64 -11.36 -17.37
CA ASN A 176 -16.11 -12.40 -16.46
C ASN A 176 -15.92 -13.81 -17.06
N GLY A 177 -15.48 -14.76 -16.23
CA GLY A 177 -15.17 -16.14 -16.61
C GLY A 177 -13.89 -16.31 -17.42
N LYS A 178 -13.15 -15.24 -17.72
CA LYS A 178 -11.85 -15.29 -18.41
C LYS A 178 -10.69 -15.32 -17.43
N SER A 179 -9.62 -15.99 -17.83
CA SER A 179 -8.39 -16.09 -17.05
C SER A 179 -7.32 -15.11 -17.50
N TYR A 180 -6.49 -14.65 -16.57
CA TYR A 180 -5.43 -13.68 -16.80
C TYR A 180 -4.16 -14.06 -16.02
N LEU A 181 -3.00 -13.78 -16.61
CA LEU A 181 -1.72 -13.75 -15.93
C LEU A 181 -1.56 -12.39 -15.26
N ILE A 182 -1.47 -12.39 -13.92
CA ILE A 182 -1.28 -11.18 -13.12
C ILE A 182 0.04 -11.26 -12.38
N MET A 183 0.85 -10.20 -12.49
CA MET A 183 2.08 -10.03 -11.70
C MET A 183 2.04 -8.67 -11.01
N GLY A 184 2.06 -8.68 -9.68
CA GLY A 184 1.98 -7.44 -8.89
C GLY A 184 3.21 -7.23 -8.02
N LYS A 185 3.39 -5.98 -7.59
CA LYS A 185 4.47 -5.59 -6.67
C LYS A 185 4.00 -5.59 -5.22
N SER A 186 4.93 -5.78 -4.29
CA SER A 186 4.64 -5.76 -2.84
C SER A 186 4.08 -4.42 -2.38
N VAL A 187 4.49 -3.33 -3.04
CA VAL A 187 4.00 -1.97 -2.76
C VAL A 187 2.54 -1.74 -3.12
N ASP A 188 1.96 -2.59 -3.98
CA ASP A 188 0.56 -2.59 -4.42
C ASP A 188 -0.26 -3.68 -3.71
N LEU A 189 0.32 -4.25 -2.66
CA LEU A 189 -0.25 -5.30 -1.87
C LEU A 189 -0.27 -4.90 -0.39
N PRO A 190 -1.01 -3.86 0.03
CA PRO A 190 -1.06 -3.43 1.43
C PRO A 190 -1.97 -4.30 2.30
N MET A 191 -1.62 -4.38 3.58
CA MET A 191 -2.48 -4.91 4.64
C MET A 191 -3.57 -3.90 5.00
N LEU A 192 -4.84 -4.21 4.72
CA LEU A 192 -5.98 -3.39 5.14
C LEU A 192 -7.05 -4.26 5.81
N GLY A 193 -7.48 -3.84 7.01
CA GLY A 193 -8.52 -4.55 7.77
C GLY A 193 -8.14 -6.00 8.08
N GLY A 194 -6.85 -6.27 8.36
CA GLY A 194 -6.34 -7.59 8.73
C GLY A 194 -6.16 -8.59 7.57
N SER A 195 -6.24 -8.12 6.33
CA SER A 195 -6.09 -8.97 5.14
C SER A 195 -5.36 -8.23 4.03
N GLN A 196 -4.67 -8.99 3.17
CA GLN A 196 -4.01 -8.41 2.01
C GLN A 196 -5.01 -7.85 1.01
N GLN A 197 -4.76 -6.66 0.49
CA GLN A 197 -5.55 -6.04 -0.57
C GLN A 197 -4.73 -5.95 -1.85
N TYR A 198 -5.22 -6.56 -2.91
CA TYR A 198 -4.57 -6.52 -4.21
C TYR A 198 -4.99 -5.24 -4.94
N ILE A 199 -4.03 -4.42 -5.36
CA ILE A 199 -4.31 -3.20 -6.10
C ILE A 199 -3.70 -3.29 -7.50
N PHE A 200 -4.48 -2.92 -8.51
CA PHE A 200 -3.97 -2.68 -9.86
C PHE A 200 -3.19 -1.36 -9.91
N GLY A 201 -1.96 -1.39 -9.43
CA GLY A 201 -1.01 -0.26 -9.49
C GLY A 201 -0.40 -0.09 -10.88
N GLN A 202 0.28 1.03 -11.11
CA GLN A 202 0.84 1.40 -12.43
C GLN A 202 1.69 0.30 -13.07
N GLN A 203 2.37 -0.50 -12.25
CA GLN A 203 3.30 -1.52 -12.72
C GLN A 203 2.68 -2.93 -12.71
N THR A 204 1.39 -3.09 -12.43
CA THR A 204 0.77 -4.42 -12.46
C THR A 204 0.76 -4.99 -13.87
N TRP A 205 1.32 -6.18 -14.05
CA TRP A 205 1.26 -6.90 -15.32
C TRP A 205 -0.09 -7.56 -15.46
N VAL A 206 -0.78 -7.32 -16.58
CA VAL A 206 -2.08 -7.93 -16.89
C VAL A 206 -2.04 -8.45 -18.31
N GLU A 207 -2.17 -9.76 -18.48
CA GLU A 207 -2.19 -10.40 -19.81
C GLU A 207 -3.28 -11.47 -19.86
N TYR A 208 -4.08 -11.50 -20.93
CA TYR A 208 -5.10 -12.54 -21.12
C TYR A 208 -4.45 -13.92 -21.17
N TRP A 209 -4.97 -14.90 -20.43
CA TRP A 209 -4.51 -16.29 -20.45
C TRP A 209 -5.51 -17.12 -21.25
N PRO A 210 -5.24 -17.42 -22.54
CA PRO A 210 -6.19 -18.18 -23.36
C PRO A 210 -6.38 -19.60 -22.83
N THR A 211 -7.54 -20.18 -23.10
CA THR A 211 -7.78 -21.60 -22.87
C THR A 211 -7.02 -22.47 -23.87
N ARG A 212 -6.92 -23.77 -23.59
CA ARG A 212 -6.30 -24.73 -24.51
C ARG A 212 -7.07 -24.80 -25.83
N GLU A 213 -8.38 -24.66 -25.78
CA GLU A 213 -9.29 -24.67 -26.92
C GLU A 213 -9.10 -23.40 -27.77
N GLU A 214 -9.01 -22.23 -27.14
CA GLU A 214 -8.74 -20.97 -27.84
C GLU A 214 -7.35 -20.95 -28.48
N SER A 215 -6.36 -21.64 -27.90
CA SER A 215 -4.99 -21.72 -28.43
C SER A 215 -4.88 -22.36 -29.83
N GLN A 216 -5.96 -22.96 -30.33
CA GLN A 216 -6.01 -23.47 -31.70
C GLN A 216 -5.94 -22.36 -32.75
N THR A 217 -6.36 -21.13 -32.43
CA THR A 217 -6.27 -19.98 -33.35
C THR A 217 -4.85 -19.40 -33.36
N LEU A 218 -4.40 -18.86 -34.50
CA LEU A 218 -3.06 -18.26 -34.61
C LEU A 218 -2.87 -17.08 -33.64
N GLU A 219 -3.96 -16.34 -33.39
CA GLU A 219 -3.99 -15.19 -32.48
C GLU A 219 -3.65 -15.60 -31.03
N HIS A 220 -4.29 -16.64 -30.52
CA HIS A 220 -4.11 -17.06 -29.12
C HIS A 220 -2.96 -18.05 -28.93
N ARG A 221 -2.58 -18.81 -29.96
CA ARG A 221 -1.55 -19.84 -29.88
C ARG A 221 -0.23 -19.33 -29.30
N LYS A 222 0.28 -18.22 -29.84
CA LYS A 222 1.59 -17.67 -29.42
C LYS A 222 1.56 -17.22 -27.95
N ARG A 223 0.47 -16.57 -27.54
CA ARG A 223 0.30 -16.12 -26.15
C ARG A 223 0.20 -17.30 -25.19
N TYR A 224 -0.63 -18.29 -25.53
CA TYR A 224 -0.78 -19.51 -24.73
C TYR A 224 0.57 -20.21 -24.52
N ILE A 225 1.31 -20.47 -25.60
CA ILE A 225 2.63 -21.14 -25.52
C ILE A 225 3.59 -20.34 -24.65
N GLY A 226 3.75 -19.04 -24.89
CA GLY A 226 4.70 -18.22 -24.15
C GLY A 226 4.39 -18.09 -22.66
N ILE A 227 3.10 -18.11 -22.27
CA ILE A 227 2.72 -18.12 -20.86
C ILE A 227 2.99 -19.50 -20.22
N ILE A 228 2.75 -20.61 -20.94
CA ILE A 228 3.08 -21.95 -20.46
C ILE A 228 4.60 -22.14 -20.30
N GLU A 229 5.40 -21.57 -21.19
CA GLU A 229 6.86 -21.54 -21.06
C GLU A 229 7.32 -20.77 -19.83
N LEU A 230 6.73 -19.60 -19.57
CA LEU A 230 6.96 -18.86 -18.33
C LEU A 230 6.64 -19.71 -17.10
N MET A 231 5.46 -20.33 -17.05
CA MET A 231 5.02 -21.19 -15.95
C MET A 231 6.02 -22.33 -15.71
N ASN A 232 6.42 -23.04 -16.76
CA ASN A 232 7.39 -24.13 -16.67
C ASN A 232 8.76 -23.63 -16.19
N SER A 233 9.20 -22.46 -16.66
CA SER A 233 10.46 -21.86 -16.23
C SER A 233 10.45 -21.53 -14.75
N LEU A 234 9.40 -20.86 -14.26
CA LEU A 234 9.25 -20.50 -12.85
C LEU A 234 9.15 -21.74 -11.95
N PHE A 235 8.42 -22.78 -12.35
CA PHE A 235 8.33 -24.01 -11.55
C PHE A 235 9.62 -24.83 -11.52
N ARG A 236 10.42 -24.82 -12.58
CA ARG A 236 11.66 -25.62 -12.64
C ARG A 236 12.86 -24.89 -12.08
N HIS A 237 13.01 -23.60 -12.40
CA HIS A 237 14.22 -22.84 -12.13
C HIS A 237 13.99 -21.68 -11.16
N GLY A 238 12.73 -21.30 -10.91
CA GLY A 238 12.42 -20.08 -10.16
C GLY A 238 12.97 -18.84 -10.85
N CYS A 239 13.28 -17.83 -10.04
CA CYS A 239 14.05 -16.67 -10.47
C CYS A 239 15.50 -16.85 -10.04
N ALA A 240 16.46 -16.60 -10.95
CA ALA A 240 17.86 -16.58 -10.59
C ALA A 240 18.12 -15.49 -9.53
N VAL A 241 18.85 -15.84 -8.48
CA VAL A 241 19.26 -14.94 -7.39
C VAL A 241 20.58 -14.27 -7.75
#